data_AF-A0A0J1IW98-F1
#
_entry.id   AF-A0A0J1IW98-F1
#
_cell.length_a   1.000
_cell.length_b   1.000
_cell.length_c   1.000
_cell.angle_alpha   90.00
_cell.angle_beta   90.00
_cell.angle_gamma   90.00
#
_symmetry.space_group_name_H-M   'P 1'
#
loop_
_entity.id
_entity.type
_entity.pdbx_description
1 polymer ?
#
loop_
_entity_poly.entity_id
_entity_poly.type
_entity_poly.pdbx_seq_one_letter_code
_entity_poly.pdbx_strand_id
1 'polypeptide(L)'
;MTASTSLLGHYLQDEELLQIGREQLYWIFGKNPFGHSLMYGAGSRYPAQYAIFPGECVGELPVGIETLDNEDIPYWPQGNNATYREVWTSSACRWLWLAADYAGGNNCD
;
A
#
# COMPACT_ATOMS: atom_id res chain seq x y z
N MET A 1 -4.67 9.84 -3.19
CA MET A 1 -5.80 9.71 -2.26
C MET A 1 -5.30 9.58 -0.83
N THR A 2 -4.42 8.61 -0.52
CA THR A 2 -3.94 8.36 0.85
C THR A 2 -3.06 9.47 1.44
N ALA A 3 -2.14 10.05 0.66
CA ALA A 3 -1.35 11.21 1.12
C ALA A 3 -2.21 12.48 1.36
N SER A 4 -3.41 12.55 0.77
CA SER A 4 -4.32 13.68 0.98
C SER A 4 -5.04 13.58 2.33
N THR A 5 -5.34 12.36 2.81
CA THR A 5 -6.00 12.17 4.10
C THR A 5 -5.08 12.45 5.28
N SER A 6 -3.80 12.05 5.21
CA SER A 6 -2.80 12.42 6.24
C SER A 6 -2.57 13.92 6.29
N LEU A 7 -2.39 14.57 5.13
CA LEU A 7 -2.21 16.03 5.04
C LEU A 7 -3.40 16.79 5.64
N LEU A 8 -4.63 16.43 5.25
CA LEU A 8 -5.83 17.06 5.78
C LEU A 8 -6.06 16.74 7.25
N GLY A 9 -5.75 15.52 7.69
CA GLY A 9 -5.83 15.14 9.10
C GLY A 9 -4.92 16.00 9.98
N HIS A 10 -3.68 16.26 9.54
CA HIS A 10 -2.80 17.20 10.23
C HIS A 10 -3.29 18.64 10.15
N TYR A 11 -3.75 19.12 8.98
CA TYR A 11 -4.21 20.50 8.85
C TYR A 11 -5.47 20.79 9.68
N LEU A 12 -6.42 19.86 9.70
CA LEU A 12 -7.71 19.98 10.40
C LEU A 12 -7.65 19.49 11.85
N GLN A 13 -6.54 18.88 12.28
CA GLN A 13 -6.40 18.20 13.57
C GLN A 13 -7.48 17.10 13.75
N ASP A 14 -7.71 16.35 12.66
CA ASP A 14 -8.74 15.31 12.58
C ASP A 14 -8.12 13.92 12.67
N GLU A 15 -8.28 13.29 13.83
CA GLU A 15 -7.76 11.95 14.10
C GLU A 15 -8.44 10.85 13.27
N GLU A 16 -9.67 11.06 12.79
CA GLU A 16 -10.33 10.09 11.91
C GLU A 16 -9.64 10.07 10.54
N LEU A 17 -9.34 11.25 9.98
CA LEU A 17 -8.56 11.35 8.74
C LEU A 17 -7.15 10.79 8.88
N LEU A 18 -6.49 11.06 10.01
CA LEU A 18 -5.19 10.45 10.32
C LEU A 18 -5.30 8.93 10.48
N GLN A 19 -6.40 8.42 11.05
CA GLN A 19 -6.61 6.99 11.15
C GLN A 19 -6.83 6.35 9.78
N ILE A 20 -7.59 6.97 8.88
CA ILE A 20 -7.77 6.48 7.50
C ILE A 20 -6.42 6.33 6.80
N GLY A 21 -5.52 7.32 6.93
CA GLY A 21 -4.16 7.19 6.37
C GLY A 21 -3.35 6.06 7.00
N ARG A 22 -3.42 5.86 8.33
CA ARG A 22 -2.76 4.72 9.01
C ARG A 22 -3.29 3.37 8.51
N GLU A 23 -4.60 3.26 8.32
CA GLU A 23 -5.23 2.03 7.80
C GLU A 23 -4.72 1.65 6.40
N GLN A 24 -4.36 2.63 5.57
CA GLN A 24 -3.77 2.37 4.26
C GLN A 24 -2.36 1.78 4.37
N LEU A 25 -1.56 2.23 5.34
CA LEU A 25 -0.26 1.60 5.63
C LEU A 25 -0.43 0.17 6.13
N TYR A 26 -1.38 -0.06 7.02
CA TYR A 26 -1.66 -1.40 7.56
C TYR A 26 -2.17 -2.37 6.49
N TRP A 27 -3.01 -1.88 5.57
CA TRP A 27 -3.50 -2.67 4.44
C TRP A 27 -2.36 -3.27 3.62
N ILE A 28 -1.33 -2.46 3.32
CA ILE A 28 -0.13 -2.90 2.60
C ILE A 28 0.66 -3.98 3.36
N PHE A 29 0.68 -3.92 4.70
CA PHE A 29 1.41 -4.90 5.52
C PHE A 29 0.62 -6.13 5.94
N GLY A 30 -0.61 -6.31 5.45
CA GLY A 30 -1.38 -7.53 5.68
C GLY A 30 -2.64 -7.35 6.51
N LYS A 31 -3.02 -6.13 6.90
CA LYS A 31 -4.37 -5.83 7.42
C LYS A 31 -5.36 -5.77 6.25
N ASN A 32 -5.40 -6.84 5.48
CA ASN A 32 -6.26 -7.06 4.33
C ASN A 32 -6.83 -8.50 4.41
N PRO A 33 -7.89 -8.84 3.64
CA PRO A 33 -8.54 -10.15 3.72
C PRO A 33 -7.63 -11.35 3.41
N PHE A 34 -6.47 -11.12 2.78
CA PHE A 34 -5.53 -12.16 2.38
C PHE A 34 -4.46 -12.42 3.43
N GLY A 35 -4.32 -11.55 4.44
CA GLY A 35 -3.34 -11.71 5.52
C GLY A 35 -1.88 -11.70 5.04
N HIS A 36 -1.62 -11.12 3.86
CA HIS A 36 -0.32 -11.11 3.20
C HIS A 36 0.13 -9.66 3.01
N SER A 37 1.42 -9.39 3.19
CA SER A 37 1.96 -8.10 2.78
C SER A 37 1.99 -8.02 1.25
N LEU A 38 1.63 -6.84 0.74
CA LEU A 38 1.78 -6.52 -0.68
C LEU A 38 3.21 -6.04 -1.00
N MET A 39 4.01 -5.69 0.01
CA MET A 39 5.39 -5.24 -0.18
C MET A 39 6.33 -6.43 -0.18
N TYR A 40 7.07 -6.62 -1.27
CA TYR A 40 8.03 -7.71 -1.35
C TYR A 40 9.17 -7.51 -0.34
N GLY A 41 9.50 -8.55 0.43
CA GLY A 41 10.58 -8.50 1.41
C GLY A 41 10.25 -7.78 2.72
N ALA A 42 9.02 -7.27 2.91
CA ALA A 42 8.58 -6.63 4.15
C ALA A 42 7.30 -7.26 4.70
N GLY A 43 7.16 -7.34 6.02
CA GLY A 43 6.04 -8.05 6.66
C GLY A 43 6.13 -9.56 6.47
N SER A 44 4.99 -10.23 6.26
CA SER A 44 4.92 -11.69 6.13
C SER A 44 4.05 -12.13 4.95
N ARG A 45 4.34 -13.34 4.44
CA ARG A 45 3.57 -13.99 3.36
C ARG A 45 3.45 -13.15 2.08
N TYR A 46 4.43 -12.28 1.81
CA TYR A 46 4.47 -11.53 0.57
C TYR A 46 4.67 -12.50 -0.61
N PRO A 47 3.82 -12.45 -1.65
CA PRO A 47 3.96 -13.29 -2.81
C PRO A 47 5.02 -12.72 -3.77
N ALA A 48 5.44 -13.54 -4.74
CA ALA A 48 6.16 -13.02 -5.91
C ALA A 48 5.28 -12.04 -6.69
N GLN A 49 5.90 -11.02 -7.25
CA GLN A 49 5.27 -9.98 -8.04
C GLN A 49 5.53 -10.18 -9.53
N TYR A 50 4.86 -9.37 -10.35
CA TYR A 50 5.10 -9.35 -11.79
C TYR A 50 6.17 -8.30 -12.08
N ALA A 51 7.44 -8.74 -12.02
CA ALA A 51 8.64 -7.90 -12.18
C ALA A 51 9.53 -8.40 -13.33
N ILE A 52 8.98 -8.50 -14.56
CA ILE A 52 9.63 -9.19 -15.70
C ILE A 52 11.05 -8.69 -16.01
N PHE A 53 11.25 -7.38 -16.05
CA PHE A 53 12.54 -6.80 -16.45
C PHE A 53 13.55 -6.71 -15.31
N PRO A 54 13.22 -6.10 -14.15
CA PRO A 54 14.20 -5.95 -13.08
C PRO A 54 14.37 -7.21 -12.20
N GLY A 55 13.43 -8.16 -12.26
CA GLY A 55 13.29 -9.19 -11.23
C GLY A 55 12.74 -8.64 -9.92
N GLU A 56 12.48 -9.52 -8.96
CA GLU A 56 11.93 -9.14 -7.64
C GLU A 56 12.91 -8.25 -6.86
N CYS A 57 12.43 -7.11 -6.38
CA CYS A 57 13.18 -6.16 -5.59
C CYS A 57 12.55 -5.97 -4.21
N VAL A 58 13.37 -6.01 -3.15
CA VAL A 58 12.91 -5.72 -1.79
C VAL A 58 12.35 -4.30 -1.71
N GLY A 59 11.17 -4.16 -1.13
CA GLY A 59 10.44 -2.89 -1.02
C GLY A 59 9.54 -2.57 -2.21
N GLU A 60 9.53 -3.42 -3.25
CA GLU A 60 8.64 -3.19 -4.39
C GLU A 60 7.17 -3.41 -4.01
N LEU A 61 6.29 -2.68 -4.69
CA LEU A 61 4.86 -2.71 -4.47
C LEU A 61 4.13 -2.89 -5.79
N PRO A 62 3.10 -3.74 -5.83
CA PRO A 62 2.29 -3.93 -7.02
C PRO A 62 1.33 -2.75 -7.24
N VAL A 63 0.58 -2.80 -8.34
CA VAL A 63 -0.57 -1.92 -8.59
C VAL A 63 -1.54 -1.92 -7.40
N GLY A 64 -1.89 -3.11 -6.91
CA GLY A 64 -2.82 -3.30 -5.79
C GLY A 64 -3.83 -4.41 -6.05
N ILE A 65 -4.75 -4.60 -5.10
CA ILE A 65 -5.79 -5.62 -5.15
C ILE A 65 -6.91 -5.19 -6.11
N GLU A 66 -7.33 -6.09 -7.00
CA GLU A 66 -8.45 -5.83 -7.92
C GLU A 66 -9.80 -6.24 -7.31
N THR A 67 -10.89 -5.86 -7.98
CA THR A 67 -12.25 -6.30 -7.64
C THR A 67 -12.55 -7.67 -8.25
N LEU A 68 -13.40 -8.46 -7.59
CA LEU A 68 -13.90 -9.72 -8.15
C LEU A 68 -14.98 -9.42 -9.20
N ASP A 69 -14.69 -9.65 -10.48
CA ASP A 69 -15.62 -9.38 -11.58
C ASP A 69 -16.21 -7.96 -11.50
N ASN A 70 -17.54 -7.84 -11.38
CA ASN A 70 -18.26 -6.58 -11.22
C ASN A 70 -18.66 -6.30 -9.76
N GLU A 71 -18.17 -7.10 -8.81
CA GLU A 71 -18.48 -6.98 -7.39
C GLU A 71 -17.44 -6.10 -6.68
N ASP A 72 -17.86 -5.31 -5.70
CA ASP A 72 -16.96 -4.54 -4.84
C ASP A 72 -16.34 -5.41 -3.73
N ILE A 73 -15.70 -6.50 -4.14
CA ILE A 73 -15.08 -7.49 -3.25
C ILE A 73 -13.60 -7.60 -3.60
N PRO A 74 -12.69 -7.46 -2.62
CA PRO A 74 -11.26 -7.65 -2.84
C PRO A 74 -10.95 -9.02 -3.47
N TYR A 75 -10.20 -9.03 -4.56
CA TYR A 75 -9.82 -10.22 -5.31
C TYR A 75 -8.31 -10.26 -5.56
N TRP A 76 -7.70 -11.41 -5.20
CA TRP A 76 -6.24 -11.61 -5.29
C TRP A 76 -5.90 -13.03 -5.73
N PRO A 77 -6.03 -13.35 -7.03
CA PRO A 77 -5.75 -14.69 -7.53
C PRO A 77 -4.25 -15.01 -7.57
N GLN A 78 -3.92 -16.31 -7.59
CA GLN A 78 -2.53 -16.80 -7.52
C GLN A 78 -1.74 -16.59 -8.82
N GLY A 79 -2.42 -16.29 -9.93
CA GLY A 79 -1.75 -16.00 -11.20
C GLY A 79 -0.78 -14.82 -11.06
N ASN A 80 0.37 -14.89 -11.73
CA ASN A 80 1.28 -13.76 -11.80
C ASN A 80 1.02 -12.97 -13.08
N ASN A 81 0.36 -11.81 -12.98
CA ASN A 81 -0.08 -11.05 -14.15
C ASN A 81 0.20 -9.55 -14.02
N ALA A 82 0.06 -8.86 -15.15
CA ALA A 82 0.33 -7.43 -15.27
C ALA A 82 -0.77 -6.51 -14.69
N THR A 83 -1.84 -7.04 -14.08
CA THR A 83 -2.93 -6.20 -13.56
C THR A 83 -2.78 -5.92 -12.08
N TYR A 84 -2.86 -6.95 -11.23
CA TYR A 84 -2.83 -6.79 -9.77
C TYR A 84 -1.44 -7.04 -9.17
N ARG A 85 -0.53 -7.70 -9.87
CA ARG A 85 0.84 -8.00 -9.39
C ARG A 85 1.95 -7.19 -10.07
N GLU A 86 1.64 -6.39 -11.09
CA GLU A 86 2.66 -5.58 -11.76
C GLU A 86 3.27 -4.57 -10.81
N VAL A 87 4.61 -4.56 -10.74
CA VAL A 87 5.35 -3.63 -9.89
C VAL A 87 5.31 -2.23 -10.47
N TRP A 88 4.84 -1.26 -9.68
CA TRP A 88 4.71 0.13 -10.11
C TRP A 88 5.43 1.07 -9.13
N THR A 89 6.40 1.83 -9.65
CA THR A 89 7.14 2.83 -8.88
C THR A 89 6.19 3.85 -8.22
N SER A 90 5.08 4.19 -8.88
CA SER A 90 4.08 5.10 -8.30
C SER A 90 3.44 4.56 -7.02
N SER A 91 3.23 3.25 -6.90
CA SER A 91 2.67 2.62 -5.69
C SER A 91 3.66 2.73 -4.55
N ALA A 92 4.94 2.41 -4.81
CA ALA A 92 6.02 2.56 -3.85
C ALA A 92 6.19 4.01 -3.39
N CYS A 93 6.23 4.98 -4.31
CA CYS A 93 6.37 6.40 -3.98
C CYS A 93 5.20 6.92 -3.14
N ARG A 94 3.95 6.50 -3.43
CA ARG A 94 2.77 6.92 -2.65
C ARG A 94 2.79 6.35 -1.23
N TRP A 95 3.23 5.10 -1.08
CA TRP A 95 3.41 4.50 0.23
C TRP A 95 4.50 5.23 1.03
N LEU A 96 5.65 5.53 0.41
CA LEU A 96 6.74 6.28 1.04
C LEU A 96 6.31 7.66 1.51
N TRP A 97 5.54 8.38 0.68
CA TRP A 97 5.00 9.69 1.07
C TRP A 97 4.12 9.56 2.32
N LEU A 98 3.13 8.67 2.29
CA LEU A 98 2.26 8.48 3.45
C LEU A 98 3.04 8.03 4.69
N ALA A 99 4.00 7.12 4.54
CA ALA A 99 4.86 6.69 5.63
C ALA A 99 5.69 7.84 6.21
N ALA A 100 6.19 8.75 5.36
CA ALA A 100 6.92 9.93 5.81
C ALA A 100 6.07 10.88 6.66
N ASP A 101 4.78 11.05 6.34
CA ASP A 101 3.87 11.87 7.15
C ASP A 101 3.76 11.36 8.60
N TYR A 102 3.79 10.03 8.80
CA TYR A 102 3.73 9.42 10.13
C TYR A 102 5.10 9.21 10.79
N ALA A 103 6.16 8.98 10.01
CA ALA A 103 7.51 8.76 10.52
C ALA A 103 8.22 10.08 10.88
N GLY A 104 7.90 11.18 10.19
CA GLY A 104 8.46 12.51 10.40
C GLY A 104 7.78 13.33 11.49
N GLY A 105 6.95 12.70 12.33
CA GLY A 105 6.24 13.37 13.42
C GLY A 105 7.20 14.09 14.38
N ASN A 106 7.14 15.42 14.33
CA ASN A 106 7.79 16.46 15.17
C ASN A 106 9.07 17.09 14.61
N ASN A 107 8.89 18.11 13.76
CA ASN A 107 9.79 19.27 13.66
C ASN A 107 8.96 20.57 13.68
N CYS A 108 8.01 20.65 14.62
CA CYS A 108 7.27 21.86 14.94
C CYS A 108 7.34 22.08 16.46
N ASP A 109 8.56 22.23 16.97
CA ASP A 109 8.85 23.05 18.16
C ASP A 109 9.51 24.34 17.67
#